data_AF-A0A7W0NCH7-F1
#
_entry.id   AF-A0A7W0NCH7-F1
#
_cell.length_a   1.000
_cell.length_b   1.000
_cell.length_c   1.000
_cell.angle_alpha   90.00
_cell.angle_beta   90.00
_cell.angle_gamma   90.00
#
_symmetry.space_group_name_H-M   'P 1'
#
loop_
_entity.id
_entity.type
_entity.pdbx_description
1 polymer ?
#
loop_
_entity_poly.entity_id
_entity_poly.type
_entity_poly.pdbx_seq_one_letter_code
_entity_poly.pdbx_strand_id
1 'polypeptide(L)'
;MLLVAALWGGNFAALKTLLARLSPADVMLLRVGGASLFFALLLLATGRPLIPLKRADWIRLLLIGLLGVTILNAAMTIGMNMISAALASLIVTSNPIHTALISRLM
;
A
#
# COMPACT_ATOMS: atom_id res chain seq x y z
N MET A 1 -5.88 15.47 10.46
CA MET A 1 -5.92 15.53 8.99
C MET A 1 -4.64 16.10 8.37
N LEU A 2 -4.09 17.21 8.89
CA LEU A 2 -2.84 17.79 8.37
C LEU A 2 -1.63 16.84 8.38
N LEU A 3 -1.42 16.10 9.47
CA LEU A 3 -0.35 15.09 9.55
C LEU A 3 -0.51 13.99 8.49
N VAL A 4 -1.74 13.50 8.31
CA VAL A 4 -2.04 12.47 7.29
C VAL A 4 -1.76 13.03 5.89
N ALA A 5 -2.20 14.25 5.60
CA ALA A 5 -1.97 14.90 4.32
C ALA A 5 -0.47 15.14 4.06
N ALA A 6 0.29 15.56 5.07
CA ALA A 6 1.74 15.74 4.96
C ALA A 6 2.47 14.40 4.72
N LEU A 7 2.10 13.35 5.47
CA LEU A 7 2.67 12.01 5.32
C LEU A 7 2.34 11.40 3.96
N TRP A 8 1.08 11.48 3.51
CA TRP A 8 0.66 10.96 2.22
C TRP A 8 1.20 11.77 1.04
N GLY A 9 1.14 13.10 1.10
CA GLY A 9 1.69 13.97 0.07
C GLY A 9 3.20 13.80 -0.07
N GLY A 10 3.92 13.80 1.05
CA GLY A 10 5.36 13.54 1.09
C GLY A 10 5.74 12.14 0.60
N ASN A 11 4.90 11.14 0.81
CA ASN A 11 5.15 9.77 0.36
C ASN A 11 5.29 9.66 -1.17
N PHE A 12 4.52 10.42 -1.98
CA PHE A 12 4.67 10.41 -3.45
C PHE A 12 6.02 10.99 -3.88
N ALA A 13 6.44 12.10 -3.26
CA ALA A 13 7.75 12.71 -3.53
C ALA A 13 8.88 11.76 -3.15
N ALA A 14 8.83 11.21 -1.93
CA ALA A 14 9.83 10.26 -1.43
C ALA A 14 9.91 9.00 -2.31
N LEU A 15 8.77 8.46 -2.76
CA LEU A 15 8.74 7.28 -3.63
C LEU A 15 9.39 7.57 -4.98
N LYS A 16 9.10 8.73 -5.59
CA LYS A 16 9.72 9.12 -6.86
C LYS A 16 11.23 9.28 -6.73
N THR A 17 11.71 9.85 -5.61
CA THR A 17 13.14 9.93 -5.30
C THR A 17 13.77 8.55 -5.12
N LEU A 18 13.07 7.62 -4.49
CA LEU A 18 13.54 6.24 -4.31
C LEU A 18 13.63 5.49 -5.64
N LEU A 19 12.62 5.64 -6.50
CA LEU A 19 12.59 5.06 -7.85
C LEU A 19 13.65 5.62 -8.79
N ALA A 20 14.21 6.80 -8.49
CA ALA A 20 15.35 7.33 -9.25
C ALA A 20 16.66 6.57 -8.96
N ARG A 21 16.70 5.75 -7.90
CA ARG A 21 17.91 5.01 -7.45
C ARG A 21 17.71 3.50 -7.36
N LEU A 22 16.46 3.05 -7.21
CA LEU A 22 16.10 1.65 -6.98
C LEU A 22 15.08 1.18 -8.01
N SER A 23 15.08 -0.11 -8.32
CA SER A 23 14.04 -0.67 -9.18
C SER A 23 12.68 -0.68 -8.46
N PRO A 24 11.55 -0.70 -9.20
CA PRO A 24 10.23 -0.83 -8.60
C PRO A 24 10.09 -2.04 -7.66
N ALA A 25 10.77 -3.15 -7.98
CA ALA A 25 10.77 -4.35 -7.16
C ALA A 25 11.48 -4.12 -5.82
N ASP A 26 12.65 -3.48 -5.82
CA ASP A 26 13.41 -3.20 -4.59
C ASP A 26 12.64 -2.27 -3.66
N VAL A 27 12.02 -1.23 -4.23
CA VAL A 27 11.18 -0.30 -3.47
C VAL A 27 9.98 -1.02 -2.85
N MET A 28 9.35 -1.93 -3.59
CA MET A 28 8.23 -2.72 -3.10
C MET A 28 8.65 -3.68 -1.98
N LEU A 29 9.80 -4.36 -2.13
CA LEU A 29 10.38 -5.22 -1.11
C LEU A 29 10.68 -4.45 0.17
N LEU A 30 11.29 -3.28 0.08
CA LEU A 30 11.58 -2.44 1.24
C LEU A 30 10.30 -2.00 1.96
N ARG A 31 9.28 -1.59 1.22
CA ARG A 31 8.02 -1.11 1.81
C ARG A 31 7.21 -2.24 2.44
N VAL A 32 6.91 -3.29 1.69
CA VAL A 32 6.04 -4.39 2.14
C VAL A 32 6.79 -5.31 3.09
N GLY A 33 8.05 -5.63 2.78
CA GLY A 33 8.93 -6.42 3.65
C GLY A 33 9.25 -5.69 4.95
N GLY A 34 9.57 -4.40 4.88
CA GLY A 34 9.80 -3.56 6.06
C GLY A 34 8.55 -3.45 6.95
N ALA A 35 7.37 -3.23 6.37
CA ALA A 35 6.11 -3.22 7.12
C ALA A 35 5.83 -4.59 7.76
N SER A 36 6.02 -5.68 7.03
CA SER A 36 5.81 -7.04 7.52
C SER A 36 6.73 -7.35 8.69
N LEU A 37 8.02 -7.00 8.58
CA LEU A 37 9.00 -7.18 9.65
C LEU A 37 8.66 -6.32 10.87
N PHE A 38 8.30 -5.06 10.67
CA PHE A 38 7.89 -4.17 11.76
C PHE A 38 6.69 -4.72 12.52
N PHE A 39 5.64 -5.16 11.81
CA PHE A 39 4.46 -5.75 12.45
C PHE A 39 4.76 -7.09 13.11
N ALA A 40 5.64 -7.91 12.54
CA ALA A 40 6.08 -9.15 13.16
C ALA A 40 6.83 -8.88 14.48
N LEU A 41 7.78 -7.94 14.49
CA LEU A 41 8.50 -7.53 15.70
C LEU A 41 7.55 -6.92 16.75
N LEU A 42 6.60 -6.09 16.33
CA LEU A 42 5.59 -5.51 17.21
C LEU A 42 4.72 -6.61 17.84
N LEU A 43 4.32 -7.62 17.08
CA LEU A 43 3.54 -8.74 17.58
C LEU A 43 4.33 -9.55 18.62
N LEU A 44 5.60 -9.83 18.33
CA LEU A 44 6.51 -10.50 19.28
C LEU A 44 6.69 -9.68 20.56
N ALA A 45 6.90 -8.37 20.45
CA ALA A 45 7.10 -7.48 21.59
C ALA A 45 5.84 -7.31 22.45
N THR A 46 4.65 -7.33 21.84
CA THR A 46 3.38 -7.17 22.56
C THR A 46 2.85 -8.48 23.14
N GLY A 47 3.44 -9.63 22.80
CA GLY A 47 3.04 -10.94 23.30
C GLY A 47 1.59 -11.31 22.98
N ARG A 48 0.96 -10.63 22.01
CA ARG A 48 -0.45 -10.86 21.70
C ARG A 48 -0.60 -12.23 21.05
N PRO A 49 -1.53 -13.07 21.54
CA PRO A 49 -1.76 -14.37 20.93
C PRO A 49 -2.26 -14.17 19.49
N LEU A 50 -1.68 -14.94 18.56
CA LEU A 50 -2.20 -15.02 17.21
C LEU A 50 -3.64 -15.54 17.27
N ILE A 51 -4.59 -14.78 16.72
CA ILE A 51 -5.98 -15.21 16.64
C ILE A 51 -6.01 -16.45 15.75
N PRO A 52 -6.50 -17.61 16.24
CA PRO A 52 -6.57 -18.82 15.44
C PRO A 52 -7.57 -18.62 14.30
N LEU A 53 -7.06 -18.45 13.08
CA LEU A 53 -7.83 -18.27 11.87
C LEU A 53 -8.30 -19.63 11.33
N LYS A 54 -9.57 -19.74 10.96
CA LYS A 54 -10.06 -20.92 10.23
C LYS A 54 -9.39 -20.95 8.85
N ARG A 55 -9.27 -22.14 8.24
CA ARG A 55 -8.65 -22.29 6.89
C ARG A 55 -9.29 -21.37 5.83
N ALA A 56 -10.60 -21.14 5.93
CA ALA A 56 -11.32 -20.23 5.03
C ALA A 56 -10.92 -18.76 5.23
N ASP A 57 -10.60 -18.35 6.45
CA ASP A 57 -10.20 -16.97 6.77
C ASP A 57 -8.77 -16.69 6.31
N TRP A 58 -7.89 -17.71 6.26
CA TRP A 58 -6.56 -17.59 5.66
C TRP A 58 -6.61 -17.24 4.18
N ILE A 59 -7.52 -17.85 3.42
CA ILE A 59 -7.69 -17.51 2.00
C ILE A 59 -8.20 -16.08 1.85
N ARG A 60 -9.18 -15.67 2.66
CA ARG A 60 -9.69 -14.29 2.66
C ARG A 60 -8.59 -13.29 3.01
N LEU A 61 -7.78 -13.59 4.02
CA LEU A 61 -6.66 -12.75 4.44
C LEU A 61 -5.61 -12.61 3.33
N LEU A 62 -5.28 -13.72 2.66
CA LEU A 62 -4.38 -13.71 1.50
C LEU A 62 -4.94 -12.86 0.36
N LEU A 63 -6.23 -13.01 0.04
CA LEU A 63 -6.89 -12.20 -1.00
C LEU A 63 -6.90 -10.71 -0.64
N ILE A 64 -7.21 -10.36 0.60
CA ILE A 64 -7.21 -8.97 1.07
C ILE A 64 -5.79 -8.39 1.02
N GLY A 65 -4.79 -9.14 1.48
CA GLY A 65 -3.38 -8.72 1.40
C GLY A 65 -2.91 -8.55 -0.04
N LEU A 66 -3.23 -9.50 -0.91
CA LEU A 66 -2.84 -9.47 -2.32
C LEU A 66 -3.50 -8.31 -3.05
N LEU A 67 -4.83 -8.20 -2.99
CA LEU A 67 -5.59 -7.17 -3.71
C LEU A 67 -5.40 -5.79 -3.10
N GLY A 68 -5.52 -5.69 -1.77
CA GLY A 68 -5.56 -4.42 -1.05
C GLY A 68 -4.19 -3.80 -0.81
N VAL A 69 -3.13 -4.61 -0.67
CA VAL A 69 -1.78 -4.11 -0.38
C VAL A 69 -0.85 -4.33 -1.56
N THR A 70 -0.66 -5.58 -1.98
CA THR A 70 0.37 -5.94 -2.97
C THR A 70 0.08 -5.34 -4.34
N ILE A 71 -1.09 -5.62 -4.91
CA ILE A 71 -1.48 -5.13 -6.25
C ILE A 71 -1.57 -3.61 -6.24
N LEU A 72 -2.20 -3.02 -5.21
CA LEU A 72 -2.33 -1.58 -5.08
C LEU A 72 -0.95 -0.89 -5.04
N ASN A 73 -0.03 -1.36 -4.19
CA ASN A 73 1.31 -0.77 -4.09
C ASN A 73 2.14 -1.03 -5.36
N ALA A 74 2.01 -2.19 -6.00
CA ALA A 74 2.69 -2.48 -7.27
C ALA A 74 2.21 -1.54 -8.38
N ALA A 75 0.89 -1.44 -8.59
CA ALA A 75 0.30 -0.55 -9.58
C ALA A 75 0.69 0.91 -9.34
N MET A 76 0.69 1.35 -8.08
CA MET A 76 1.11 2.69 -7.70
C MET A 76 2.60 2.94 -7.97
N THR A 77 3.47 1.99 -7.64
CA THR A 77 4.93 2.10 -7.83
C THR A 77 5.28 2.10 -9.31
N ILE A 78 4.67 1.20 -10.09
CA ILE A 78 4.84 1.13 -11.55
C ILE A 78 4.29 2.41 -12.20
N GLY A 79 3.09 2.85 -11.82
CA GLY A 79 2.50 4.10 -12.30
C GLY A 79 3.40 5.30 -12.01
N MET A 80 3.93 5.42 -10.78
CA MET A 80 4.88 6.47 -10.44
C MET A 80 6.21 6.39 -11.17
N ASN A 81 6.59 5.23 -11.70
CA ASN A 81 7.76 5.16 -12.58
C ASN A 81 7.46 5.82 -13.95
N MET A 82 6.24 5.68 -14.45
CA MET A 82 5.82 6.17 -15.76
C MET A 82 5.44 7.66 -15.79
N ILE A 83 4.85 8.19 -14.71
CA ILE A 83 4.35 9.58 -14.64
C ILE A 83 5.00 10.39 -13.50
N SER A 84 4.74 11.69 -13.46
CA SER A 84 5.23 12.56 -12.38
C SER A 84 4.50 12.28 -11.06
N ALA A 85 5.16 12.58 -9.93
CA ALA A 85 4.58 12.39 -8.60
C ALA A 85 3.27 13.18 -8.41
N ALA A 86 3.20 14.39 -8.98
CA ALA A 86 2.01 15.24 -8.93
C ALA A 86 0.82 14.64 -9.69
N LEU A 87 1.05 14.12 -10.91
CA LEU A 87 0.00 13.46 -11.68
C LEU A 87 -0.45 12.16 -10.99
N ALA A 88 0.49 11.36 -10.48
CA ALA A 88 0.17 10.15 -9.74
C ALA A 88 -0.66 10.43 -8.49
N SER A 89 -0.33 11.47 -7.72
CA SER A 89 -1.12 11.85 -6.55
C SER A 89 -2.54 12.28 -6.92
N LEU A 90 -2.70 13.04 -8.01
CA LEU A 90 -4.02 13.46 -8.48
C LEU A 90 -4.90 12.27 -8.85
N ILE A 91 -4.35 11.29 -9.58
CA ILE A 91 -5.05 10.05 -9.94
C ILE A 91 -5.49 9.31 -8.68
N VAL A 92 -4.59 9.11 -7.70
CA VAL A 92 -4.95 8.42 -6.46
C VAL A 92 -6.00 9.18 -5.65
N THR A 93 -5.95 10.52 -5.62
CA THR A 93 -7.00 11.32 -4.96
C THR A 93 -8.35 11.26 -5.66
N SER A 94 -8.42 10.81 -6.92
CA SER A 94 -9.67 10.58 -7.64
C SER A 94 -10.32 9.22 -7.33
N ASN A 95 -9.71 8.39 -6.48
CA ASN A 95 -10.27 7.11 -6.05
C ASN A 95 -11.73 7.20 -5.55
N PRO A 96 -12.16 8.22 -4.77
CA PRO A 96 -13.55 8.34 -4.34
C PRO A 96 -14.56 8.40 -5.50
N ILE A 97 -14.17 8.97 -6.64
CA ILE A 97 -15.03 9.01 -7.84
C ILE A 97 -15.24 7.59 -8.37
N HIS A 98 -14.16 6.82 -8.47
CA HIS A 98 -14.22 5.42 -8.91
C HIS A 98 -15.05 4.58 -7.93
N THR A 99 -14.86 4.77 -6.62
CA THR A 99 -15.68 4.11 -5.60
C THR A 99 -17.15 4.46 -5.74
N ALA A 100 -17.50 5.73 -5.94
CA ALA A 100 -18.88 6.17 -6.11
C ALA A 100 -19.53 5.59 -7.38
N LEU A 101 -18.78 5.48 -8.48
CA LEU A 101 -19.25 4.87 -9.72
C LEU A 101 -19.49 3.36 -9.56
N ILE A 102 -18.53 2.63 -9.00
CA ILE A 102 -18.65 1.18 -8.78
C ILE A 102 -19.78 0.87 -7.80
N SER A 103 -19.93 1.68 -6.74
CA SER A 103 -21.02 1.51 -5.76
C SER A 103 -22.41 1.67 -6.35
N ARG A 104 -22.56 2.33 -7.51
CA ARG A 104 -23.86 2.42 -8.21
C ARG A 104 -24.15 1.21 -9.10
N LEU A 105 -23.13 0.40 -9.41
CA LEU A 105 -23.24 -0.81 -10.23
C LEU A 105 -23.42 -2.08 -9.39
N MET A 106 -23.24 -1.98 -8.07
CA MET A 106 -23.38 -3.08 -7.10
C MET A 106 -24.72 -3.03 -6.37
#